data_AF-A0A1J5PEJ6-F1
#
_entry.id   AF-A0A1J5PEJ6-F1
#
_cell.length_a   1.000
_cell.length_b   1.000
_cell.length_c   1.000
_cell.angle_alpha   90.00
_cell.angle_beta   90.00
_cell.angle_gamma   90.00
#
_symmetry.space_group_name_H-M   'P 1'
#
loop_
_entity.id
_entity.type
_entity.pdbx_description
1 polymer ?
#
loop_
_entity_poly.entity_id
_entity_poly.type
_entity_poly.pdbx_seq_one_letter_code
_entity_poly.pdbx_strand_id
1 'polypeptide(L)'
;MPIILGPDGPSLGGFVCPLVVIQADLWKVGQLAPGDTVRFELVSDAAAISAERAQDQLISELKSPPPVAAPPVTGALFDPILGVIEPTGHRPRVVYRRQGDRHLLVEYGSIVLDLELRLRIHALMLELQSMALPGIIDITPGIRSLQVHFDSRVLAQQRLLQALTEAEDRLGGLDDFEIPSRVVHLPLSWKDPAIYETIDKYMASVRDDAPWCPDNIEFIRRINGLASEDDVRRIVFDARYLVMGLGDVYLGAPVATPIDPRHRLVTTKYNPARTWTPENAVGIGGAYLCVYGMEGPGGYQFVGRTLQMWNRWRQTAEFTGGRPWLLRFFDQVRFFPVSTSELQTLRADFLHGRYRLDIREDRFRLADYRRFLADNADGIAAFRSTQRQAFAAERERWAQSGQANWVSDAAIADAGSDSEVDLPQGSRLVTSHVAGSVWKVLVEPEQAVKAGEVLCILESMKMEISVAAPADGVVDRLLCREGGAVSAGQNLLVLTEN
;
A
#
# COMPACT_ATOMS: atom_id res chain seq x y z
N MET A 1 -4.00 14.24 6.57
CA MET A 1 -3.57 15.06 5.42
C MET A 1 -3.95 14.34 4.13
N PRO A 2 -4.67 14.96 3.19
CA PRO A 2 -4.99 14.34 1.90
C PRO A 2 -3.78 14.35 0.96
N ILE A 3 -3.76 13.43 -0.01
CA ILE A 3 -2.83 13.42 -1.14
C ILE A 3 -3.64 13.26 -2.43
N ILE A 4 -3.11 13.77 -3.55
CA ILE A 4 -3.68 13.53 -4.88
C ILE A 4 -2.95 12.33 -5.48
N LEU A 5 -3.71 11.33 -5.95
CA LEU A 5 -3.15 10.15 -6.60
C LEU A 5 -2.91 10.46 -8.09
N GLY A 6 -1.64 10.44 -8.51
CA GLY A 6 -1.23 10.56 -9.90
C GLY A 6 -1.16 9.21 -10.63
N PRO A 7 -0.66 9.18 -11.88
CA PRO A 7 -0.55 7.94 -12.68
C PRO A 7 0.30 6.84 -12.04
N ASP A 8 1.34 7.21 -11.28
CA ASP A 8 2.20 6.29 -10.52
C ASP A 8 1.70 6.06 -9.08
N GLY A 9 0.46 6.47 -8.80
CA GLY A 9 -0.17 6.29 -7.49
C GLY A 9 -0.45 4.81 -7.17
N PRO A 10 -0.60 4.47 -5.88
CA PRO A 10 -1.01 3.14 -5.47
C PRO A 10 -2.44 2.82 -5.98
N SER A 11 -2.68 1.57 -6.37
CA SER A 11 -4.00 1.12 -6.82
C SER A 11 -4.92 0.75 -5.66
N LEU A 12 -4.52 -0.22 -4.83
CA LEU A 12 -5.30 -0.68 -3.67
C LEU A 12 -4.86 0.09 -2.42
N GLY A 13 -5.76 0.92 -1.89
CA GLY A 13 -5.51 1.80 -0.74
C GLY A 13 -6.40 1.51 0.47
N GLY A 14 -5.90 1.83 1.67
CA GLY A 14 -6.63 1.67 2.94
C GLY A 14 -7.32 2.94 3.45
N PHE A 15 -7.45 3.98 2.62
CA PHE A 15 -7.95 5.30 3.01
C PHE A 15 -9.14 5.73 2.15
N VAL A 16 -10.00 6.58 2.70
CA VAL A 16 -11.15 7.14 1.98
C VAL A 16 -10.71 8.17 0.95
N CYS A 17 -11.35 8.19 -0.21
CA CYS A 17 -11.13 9.17 -1.27
C CYS A 17 -12.37 10.09 -1.35
N PRO A 18 -12.30 11.34 -0.86
CA PRO A 18 -13.46 12.22 -0.83
C PRO A 18 -13.79 12.81 -2.21
N LEU A 19 -12.79 12.97 -3.08
CA LEU A 19 -12.89 13.61 -4.39
C LEU A 19 -11.96 12.89 -5.37
N VAL A 20 -12.28 12.98 -6.66
CA VAL A 20 -11.45 12.51 -7.78
C VAL A 20 -11.34 13.64 -8.79
N VAL A 21 -10.12 13.97 -9.21
CA VAL A 21 -9.88 14.92 -10.31
C VAL A 21 -10.36 14.28 -11.60
N ILE A 22 -11.18 14.99 -12.39
CA ILE A 22 -11.69 14.46 -13.66
C ILE A 22 -10.54 14.20 -14.64
N GLN A 23 -10.72 13.27 -15.57
CA GLN A 23 -9.70 12.93 -16.56
C GLN A 23 -9.16 14.16 -17.30
N ALA A 24 -10.06 15.05 -17.72
CA ALA A 24 -9.71 16.25 -18.48
C ALA A 24 -8.85 17.26 -17.68
N ASP A 25 -8.83 17.20 -16.34
CA ASP A 25 -8.11 18.13 -15.49
C ASP A 25 -6.86 17.52 -14.82
N LEU A 26 -6.61 16.22 -15.02
CA LEU A 26 -5.49 15.53 -14.38
C LEU A 26 -4.13 16.13 -14.76
N TRP A 27 -4.01 16.72 -15.96
CA TRP A 27 -2.78 17.41 -16.39
C TRP A 27 -2.42 18.61 -15.49
N LYS A 28 -3.40 19.27 -14.87
CA LYS A 28 -3.17 20.40 -13.95
C LYS A 28 -2.40 19.93 -12.70
N VAL A 29 -2.70 18.72 -12.23
CA VAL A 29 -1.99 18.10 -11.10
C VAL A 29 -0.51 17.90 -11.44
N GLY A 30 -0.21 17.51 -12.69
CA GLY A 30 1.16 17.36 -13.17
C GLY A 30 1.94 18.66 -13.37
N GLN A 31 1.33 19.82 -13.09
CA GLN A 31 1.99 21.14 -13.12
C GLN A 31 2.20 21.74 -11.73
N LEU A 32 1.73 21.08 -10.66
CA LEU A 32 1.86 21.60 -9.30
C LEU A 32 3.30 21.51 -8.79
N ALA A 33 3.74 22.57 -8.13
CA ALA A 33 4.98 22.66 -7.38
C ALA A 33 4.73 22.86 -5.87
N PRO A 34 5.69 22.51 -4.99
CA PRO A 34 5.60 22.83 -3.57
C PRO A 34 5.37 24.34 -3.34
N GLY A 35 4.36 24.68 -2.54
CA GLY A 35 3.94 26.06 -2.28
C GLY A 35 2.75 26.54 -3.13
N ASP A 36 2.38 25.80 -4.18
CA ASP A 36 1.21 26.13 -4.99
C ASP A 36 -0.10 26.04 -4.18
N THR A 37 -1.06 26.88 -4.56
CA THR A 37 -2.41 26.85 -4.00
C THR A 37 -3.41 26.35 -5.04
N VAL A 38 -4.31 25.47 -4.61
CA VAL A 38 -5.35 24.89 -5.48
C VAL A 38 -6.71 24.97 -4.80
N ARG A 39 -7.76 25.08 -5.62
CA ARG A 39 -9.15 24.96 -5.18
C ARG A 39 -9.85 23.91 -6.04
N PHE A 40 -10.50 22.95 -5.40
CA PHE A 40 -11.30 21.94 -6.10
C PHE A 40 -12.70 22.47 -6.39
N GLU A 41 -13.12 22.37 -7.64
CA GLU A 41 -14.47 22.70 -8.10
C GLU A 41 -15.26 21.41 -8.36
N LEU A 42 -16.55 21.43 -8.04
CA LEU A 42 -17.44 20.31 -8.37
C LEU A 42 -17.86 20.36 -9.84
N VAL A 43 -17.74 19.22 -10.51
CA VAL A 43 -18.04 19.05 -11.94
C VAL A 43 -19.08 17.95 -12.11
N SER A 44 -20.08 18.19 -12.96
CA SER A 44 -21.07 17.17 -13.32
C SER A 44 -20.51 16.16 -14.34
N ASP A 45 -21.11 14.97 -14.44
CA ASP A 45 -20.71 13.97 -15.45
C ASP A 45 -20.72 14.53 -16.87
N ALA A 46 -21.77 15.28 -17.21
CA ALA A 46 -21.91 15.86 -18.54
C ALA A 46 -20.78 16.86 -18.84
N ALA A 47 -20.41 17.68 -17.85
CA ALA A 47 -19.31 18.63 -17.98
C ALA A 47 -17.95 17.92 -18.08
N ALA A 48 -17.71 16.87 -17.30
CA ALA A 48 -16.48 16.08 -17.36
C ALA A 48 -16.30 15.42 -18.74
N ILE A 49 -17.34 14.73 -19.23
CA ILE A 49 -17.36 14.11 -20.57
C ILE A 49 -17.19 15.16 -21.67
N SER A 50 -17.84 16.32 -21.55
CA SER A 50 -17.71 17.39 -22.54
C SER A 50 -16.30 17.97 -22.57
N ALA A 51 -15.65 18.14 -21.42
CA ALA A 51 -14.29 18.65 -21.33
C ALA A 51 -13.29 17.67 -21.96
N GLU A 52 -13.46 16.38 -21.71
CA GLU A 52 -12.64 15.34 -22.31
C GLU A 52 -12.81 15.25 -23.83
N ARG A 53 -14.06 15.23 -24.33
CA ARG A 53 -14.34 15.23 -25.77
C ARG A 53 -13.76 16.47 -26.48
N ALA A 54 -13.77 17.62 -25.82
CA ALA A 54 -13.14 18.82 -26.36
C ALA A 54 -11.62 18.64 -26.50
N GLN A 55 -10.96 18.00 -25.53
CA GLN A 55 -9.52 17.66 -25.63
C GLN A 55 -9.24 16.67 -26.76
N ASP A 56 -10.05 15.62 -26.90
CA ASP A 56 -9.92 14.65 -28.02
C ASP A 56 -10.06 15.34 -29.38
N GLN A 57 -11.01 16.29 -29.50
CA GLN A 57 -11.22 17.06 -30.72
C GLN A 57 -10.01 17.96 -31.03
N LEU A 58 -9.47 18.66 -30.03
CA LEU A 58 -8.27 19.49 -30.20
C LEU A 58 -7.07 18.67 -30.68
N ILE A 59 -6.87 17.47 -30.10
CA ILE A 59 -5.78 16.57 -30.47
C ILE A 59 -5.98 16.03 -31.90
N SER A 60 -7.18 15.54 -32.21
CA SER A 60 -7.48 14.98 -33.54
C SER A 60 -7.46 16.01 -34.67
N GLU A 61 -7.86 17.25 -34.40
CA GLU A 61 -7.84 18.37 -35.35
C GLU A 61 -6.52 19.17 -35.33
N LEU A 62 -5.58 18.82 -34.44
CA LEU A 62 -4.31 19.53 -34.20
C LEU A 62 -4.50 21.04 -33.97
N LYS A 63 -5.51 21.39 -33.16
CA LYS A 63 -5.85 22.79 -32.83
C LYS A 63 -5.32 23.18 -31.45
N SER A 64 -4.97 24.45 -31.30
CA SER A 64 -4.65 25.02 -30.00
C SER A 64 -5.90 25.11 -29.13
N PRO A 65 -5.80 24.84 -27.81
CA PRO A 65 -6.92 25.01 -26.91
C PRO A 65 -7.38 26.47 -26.88
N PRO A 66 -8.70 26.72 -26.78
CA PRO A 66 -9.18 28.06 -26.50
C PRO A 66 -8.63 28.53 -25.13
N PRO A 67 -8.60 29.86 -24.87
CA PRO A 67 -8.29 30.38 -23.54
C PRO A 67 -9.16 29.67 -22.49
N VAL A 68 -8.56 29.30 -21.35
CA VAL A 68 -9.24 28.53 -20.30
C VAL A 68 -10.48 29.30 -19.85
N ALA A 69 -11.65 28.83 -20.28
CA ALA A 69 -12.91 29.29 -19.72
C ALA A 69 -13.10 28.64 -18.35
N ALA A 70 -13.62 29.39 -17.38
CA ALA A 70 -14.05 28.80 -16.12
C ALA A 70 -15.05 27.68 -16.43
N PRO A 71 -14.87 26.46 -15.90
CA PRO A 71 -15.84 25.40 -16.11
C PRO A 71 -17.21 25.88 -15.60
N PRO A 72 -18.32 25.41 -16.18
CA PRO A 72 -19.63 25.64 -15.60
C PRO A 72 -19.66 25.01 -14.21
N VAL A 73 -19.47 25.84 -13.17
CA VAL A 73 -19.49 25.40 -11.78
C VAL A 73 -20.92 25.04 -11.44
N THR A 74 -21.14 23.76 -11.12
CA THR A 74 -22.38 23.34 -10.47
C THR A 74 -22.19 23.55 -8.97
N GLY A 75 -22.87 24.56 -8.40
CA GLY A 75 -22.84 24.82 -6.95
C GLY A 75 -23.61 23.81 -6.09
N ALA A 76 -24.19 22.76 -6.70
CA ALA A 76 -24.96 21.75 -6.00
C ALA A 76 -24.07 20.56 -5.62
N LEU A 77 -24.09 20.18 -4.34
CA LEU A 77 -23.52 18.92 -3.87
C LEU A 77 -24.29 17.76 -4.52
N PHE A 78 -23.59 16.92 -5.29
CA PHE A 78 -24.14 15.66 -5.77
C PHE A 78 -23.99 14.59 -4.70
N ASP A 79 -25.00 13.74 -4.53
CA ASP A 79 -24.85 12.53 -3.72
C ASP A 79 -23.86 11.60 -4.43
N PRO A 80 -22.74 11.21 -3.78
CA PRO A 80 -21.83 10.24 -4.37
C PRO A 80 -22.44 8.83 -4.48
N ILE A 81 -23.57 8.55 -3.83
CA ILE A 81 -24.29 7.28 -3.93
C ILE A 81 -25.21 7.31 -5.15
N LEU A 82 -24.89 6.48 -6.14
CA LEU A 82 -25.61 6.34 -7.40
C LEU A 82 -26.81 5.38 -7.30
N GLY A 83 -26.76 4.45 -6.34
CA GLY A 83 -27.80 3.47 -6.12
C GLY A 83 -27.50 2.55 -4.94
N VAL A 84 -28.55 1.95 -4.40
CA VAL A 84 -28.46 1.01 -3.27
C VAL A 84 -29.38 -0.17 -3.55
N ILE A 85 -28.87 -1.38 -3.30
CA ILE A 85 -29.68 -2.59 -3.20
C ILE A 85 -29.68 -3.01 -1.73
N GLU A 86 -30.85 -3.01 -1.11
CA GLU A 86 -31.00 -3.46 0.27
C GLU A 86 -30.80 -4.99 0.39
N PRO A 87 -30.31 -5.48 1.53
CA PRO A 87 -29.96 -6.89 1.69
C PRO A 87 -31.20 -7.78 1.56
N THR A 88 -31.05 -8.94 0.92
CA THR A 88 -32.12 -9.93 0.75
C THR A 88 -31.54 -11.35 0.77
N GLY A 89 -31.95 -12.17 1.74
CA GLY A 89 -31.38 -13.51 1.93
C GLY A 89 -29.85 -13.44 2.14
N HIS A 90 -29.09 -14.20 1.33
CA HIS A 90 -27.63 -14.17 1.31
C HIS A 90 -27.02 -13.03 0.47
N ARG A 91 -27.83 -12.21 -0.21
CA ARG A 91 -27.33 -10.99 -0.88
C ARG A 91 -27.06 -9.91 0.17
N PRO A 92 -25.80 -9.46 0.35
CA PRO A 92 -25.50 -8.34 1.23
C PRO A 92 -26.01 -7.03 0.63
N ARG A 93 -26.10 -5.98 1.45
CA ARG A 93 -26.37 -4.63 0.96
C ARG A 93 -25.32 -4.24 -0.10
N VAL A 94 -25.76 -3.69 -1.23
CA VAL A 94 -24.89 -3.20 -2.31
C VAL A 94 -25.01 -1.69 -2.40
N VAL A 95 -23.88 -0.98 -2.48
CA VAL A 95 -23.84 0.46 -2.69
C VAL A 95 -23.03 0.74 -3.93
N TYR A 96 -23.62 1.46 -4.87
CA TYR A 96 -22.94 1.96 -6.06
C TYR A 96 -22.52 3.39 -5.80
N ARG A 97 -21.22 3.68 -5.90
CA ARG A 97 -20.66 5.01 -5.66
C ARG A 97 -19.97 5.54 -6.90
N ARG A 98 -20.07 6.85 -7.07
CA ARG A 98 -19.24 7.63 -7.97
C ARG A 98 -17.78 7.56 -7.53
N GLN A 99 -16.87 7.33 -8.47
CA GLN A 99 -15.42 7.39 -8.23
C GLN A 99 -14.73 8.13 -9.38
N GLY A 100 -15.07 9.41 -9.55
CA GLY A 100 -14.65 10.22 -10.69
C GLY A 100 -15.54 10.01 -11.91
N ASP A 101 -15.08 10.52 -13.05
CA ASP A 101 -15.75 10.51 -14.36
C ASP A 101 -15.49 9.23 -15.17
N ARG A 102 -14.49 8.44 -14.78
CA ARG A 102 -14.11 7.18 -15.45
C ARG A 102 -14.24 5.93 -14.59
N HIS A 103 -14.67 6.04 -13.33
CA HIS A 103 -14.82 4.87 -12.47
C HIS A 103 -16.12 4.87 -11.67
N LEU A 104 -16.61 3.67 -11.42
CA LEU A 104 -17.72 3.38 -10.51
C LEU A 104 -17.26 2.35 -9.48
N LEU A 105 -17.53 2.62 -8.21
CA LEU A 105 -17.18 1.73 -7.10
C LEU A 105 -18.43 1.01 -6.61
N VAL A 106 -18.43 -0.32 -6.73
CA VAL A 106 -19.42 -1.20 -6.09
C VAL A 106 -18.90 -1.55 -4.70
N GLU A 107 -19.69 -1.39 -3.66
CA GLU A 107 -19.35 -1.79 -2.30
C GLU A 107 -20.37 -2.75 -1.72
N TYR A 108 -19.91 -3.80 -1.04
CA TYR A 108 -20.79 -4.73 -0.35
C TYR A 108 -20.72 -4.59 1.17
N GLY A 109 -21.88 -4.81 1.80
CA GLY A 109 -22.01 -5.04 3.23
C GLY A 109 -21.54 -3.90 4.12
N SER A 110 -21.39 -4.23 5.41
CA SER A 110 -20.79 -3.35 6.40
C SER A 110 -19.27 -3.28 6.24
N ILE A 111 -18.62 -2.32 6.91
CA ILE A 111 -17.17 -2.15 6.87
C ILE A 111 -16.52 -3.19 7.79
N VAL A 112 -16.50 -4.44 7.31
CA VAL A 112 -15.93 -5.60 8.02
C VAL A 112 -15.08 -6.43 7.07
N LEU A 113 -14.10 -7.17 7.64
CA LEU A 113 -13.39 -8.20 6.90
C LEU A 113 -14.23 -9.46 6.84
N ASP A 114 -14.80 -9.74 5.67
CA ASP A 114 -15.63 -10.89 5.39
C ASP A 114 -15.25 -11.52 4.05
N LEU A 115 -14.86 -12.80 4.09
CA LEU A 115 -14.46 -13.56 2.91
C LEU A 115 -15.63 -13.79 1.95
N GLU A 116 -16.86 -13.88 2.46
CA GLU A 116 -18.05 -14.05 1.63
C GLU A 116 -18.30 -12.82 0.75
N LEU A 117 -18.11 -11.61 1.31
CA LEU A 117 -18.15 -10.37 0.52
C LEU A 117 -17.09 -10.38 -0.58
N ARG A 118 -15.86 -10.85 -0.27
CA ARG A 118 -14.79 -10.94 -1.27
C ARG A 118 -15.08 -11.95 -2.38
N LEU A 119 -15.70 -13.08 -2.05
CA LEU A 119 -16.12 -14.09 -3.02
C LEU A 119 -17.23 -13.55 -3.91
N ARG A 120 -18.20 -12.82 -3.35
CA ARG A 120 -19.25 -12.15 -4.14
C ARG A 120 -18.68 -11.15 -5.13
N ILE A 121 -17.69 -10.35 -4.72
CA ILE A 121 -16.96 -9.44 -5.62
C ILE A 121 -16.35 -10.19 -6.79
N HIS A 122 -15.77 -11.36 -6.53
CA HIS A 122 -15.21 -12.15 -7.62
C HIS A 122 -16.27 -12.71 -8.54
N ALA A 123 -17.39 -13.18 -7.99
CA ALA A 123 -18.54 -13.62 -8.77
C ALA A 123 -19.04 -12.50 -9.68
N LEU A 124 -19.21 -11.27 -9.16
CA LEU A 124 -19.57 -10.09 -9.96
C LEU A 124 -18.52 -9.75 -11.01
N MET A 125 -17.23 -9.82 -10.66
CA MET A 125 -16.14 -9.58 -11.59
C MET A 125 -16.19 -10.55 -12.78
N LEU A 126 -16.37 -11.85 -12.53
CA LEU A 126 -16.47 -12.88 -13.58
C LEU A 126 -17.71 -12.66 -14.44
N GLU A 127 -18.83 -12.27 -13.83
CA GLU A 127 -20.09 -11.99 -14.52
C GLU A 127 -20.00 -10.73 -15.42
N LEU A 128 -19.30 -9.68 -14.98
CA LEU A 128 -19.04 -8.50 -15.83
C LEU A 128 -18.07 -8.82 -16.97
N GLN A 129 -17.05 -9.65 -16.70
CA GLN A 129 -16.12 -10.11 -17.74
C GLN A 129 -16.85 -10.94 -18.81
N SER A 130 -17.80 -11.80 -18.41
CA SER A 130 -18.58 -12.62 -19.35
C SER A 130 -19.54 -11.77 -20.20
N MET A 131 -20.06 -10.66 -19.66
CA MET A 131 -20.90 -9.72 -20.41
C MET A 131 -20.17 -8.98 -21.52
N ALA A 132 -18.85 -8.79 -21.40
CA ALA A 132 -18.01 -8.08 -22.35
C ALA A 132 -18.61 -6.71 -22.78
N LEU A 133 -19.10 -5.94 -21.81
CA LEU A 133 -19.84 -4.69 -22.08
C LEU A 133 -18.92 -3.65 -22.77
N PRO A 134 -19.27 -3.12 -23.95
CA PRO A 134 -18.47 -2.10 -24.62
C PRO A 134 -18.27 -0.87 -23.73
N GLY A 135 -17.03 -0.40 -23.65
CA GLY A 135 -16.64 0.75 -22.85
C GLY A 135 -16.09 0.42 -21.46
N ILE A 136 -16.23 -0.81 -20.95
CA ILE A 136 -15.45 -1.24 -19.77
C ILE A 136 -13.99 -1.43 -20.20
N ILE A 137 -13.07 -0.78 -19.48
CA ILE A 137 -11.62 -0.82 -19.75
C ILE A 137 -10.98 -1.89 -18.86
N ASP A 138 -11.17 -1.80 -17.56
CA ASP A 138 -10.68 -2.77 -16.58
C ASP A 138 -11.59 -2.87 -15.35
N ILE A 139 -11.40 -3.95 -14.59
CA ILE A 139 -12.17 -4.25 -13.40
C ILE A 139 -11.19 -4.66 -12.31
N THR A 140 -11.17 -3.89 -11.22
CA THR A 140 -10.18 -4.04 -10.15
C THR A 140 -10.89 -4.42 -8.84
N PRO A 141 -10.76 -5.68 -8.37
CA PRO A 141 -11.37 -6.11 -7.12
C PRO A 141 -10.58 -5.62 -5.90
N GLY A 142 -11.29 -5.00 -4.96
CA GLY A 142 -10.82 -4.73 -3.60
C GLY A 142 -11.22 -5.83 -2.63
N ILE A 143 -11.17 -5.53 -1.32
CA ILE A 143 -11.56 -6.49 -0.26
C ILE A 143 -13.09 -6.64 -0.16
N ARG A 144 -13.80 -5.50 -0.04
CA ARG A 144 -15.27 -5.42 0.04
C ARG A 144 -15.87 -4.54 -1.07
N SER A 145 -15.10 -4.27 -2.11
CA SER A 145 -15.52 -3.46 -3.25
C SER A 145 -15.00 -3.97 -4.59
N LEU A 146 -15.65 -3.54 -5.67
CA LEU A 146 -15.21 -3.72 -7.05
C LEU A 146 -15.16 -2.35 -7.71
N GLN A 147 -13.99 -1.93 -8.20
CA GLN A 147 -13.88 -0.76 -9.05
C GLN A 147 -14.07 -1.19 -10.51
N VAL A 148 -14.93 -0.48 -11.24
CA VAL A 148 -15.10 -0.63 -12.67
C VAL A 148 -14.57 0.63 -13.35
N HIS A 149 -13.49 0.50 -14.11
CA HIS A 149 -12.95 1.56 -14.96
C HIS A 149 -13.61 1.47 -16.33
N PHE A 150 -14.19 2.57 -16.79
CA PHE A 150 -14.91 2.63 -18.06
C PHE A 150 -14.65 3.94 -18.80
N ASP A 151 -14.75 3.89 -20.12
CA ASP A 151 -14.76 5.04 -20.99
C ASP A 151 -16.16 5.68 -20.97
N SER A 152 -16.32 6.77 -20.25
CA SER A 152 -17.58 7.49 -20.11
C SER A 152 -18.07 8.16 -21.40
N ARG A 153 -17.20 8.27 -22.42
CA ARG A 153 -17.58 8.75 -23.76
C ARG A 153 -18.30 7.65 -24.55
N VAL A 154 -18.09 6.37 -24.21
CA VAL A 154 -18.64 5.18 -24.87
C VAL A 154 -19.78 4.56 -24.05
N LEU A 155 -19.60 4.41 -22.73
CA LEU A 155 -20.55 3.77 -21.82
C LEU A 155 -21.10 4.79 -20.82
N ALA A 156 -22.40 5.06 -20.90
CA ALA A 156 -23.06 5.93 -19.93
C ALA A 156 -23.10 5.27 -18.53
N GLN A 157 -22.83 6.06 -17.49
CA GLN A 157 -22.84 5.60 -16.09
C GLN A 157 -24.15 4.90 -15.70
N GLN A 158 -25.29 5.42 -16.17
CA GLN A 158 -26.61 4.83 -15.91
C GLN A 158 -26.75 3.43 -16.54
N ARG A 159 -26.20 3.21 -17.75
CA ARG A 159 -26.22 1.90 -18.40
C ARG A 159 -25.32 0.91 -17.67
N LEU A 160 -24.17 1.36 -17.19
CA LEU A 160 -23.28 0.55 -16.35
C LEU A 160 -23.98 0.15 -15.04
N LEU A 161 -24.64 1.11 -14.36
CA LEU A 161 -25.39 0.85 -13.13
C LEU A 161 -26.52 -0.18 -13.34
N GLN A 162 -27.22 -0.10 -14.47
CA GLN A 162 -28.22 -1.09 -14.86
C GLN A 162 -27.57 -2.47 -15.06
N ALA A 163 -26.47 -2.57 -15.81
CA ALA A 163 -25.78 -3.84 -16.04
C ALA A 163 -25.30 -4.48 -14.73
N LEU A 164 -24.79 -3.67 -13.80
CA LEU A 164 -24.38 -4.11 -12.46
C LEU A 164 -25.57 -4.65 -11.65
N THR A 165 -26.71 -3.96 -11.69
CA THR A 165 -27.93 -4.40 -11.00
C THR A 165 -28.45 -5.72 -11.57
N GLU A 166 -28.47 -5.85 -12.91
CA GLU A 166 -28.83 -7.09 -13.60
C GLU A 166 -27.87 -8.24 -13.26
N ALA A 167 -26.57 -7.94 -13.10
CA ALA A 167 -25.56 -8.91 -12.66
C ALA A 167 -25.87 -9.42 -11.24
N GLU A 168 -26.15 -8.51 -10.30
CA GLU A 168 -26.48 -8.85 -8.92
C GLU A 168 -27.71 -9.76 -8.82
N ASP A 169 -28.69 -9.53 -9.70
CA ASP A 169 -29.89 -10.37 -9.83
C ASP A 169 -29.57 -11.78 -10.29
N ARG A 170 -28.65 -11.95 -11.24
CA ARG A 170 -28.20 -13.29 -11.67
C ARG A 170 -27.35 -14.02 -10.64
N LEU A 171 -26.54 -13.31 -9.85
CA LEU A 171 -25.68 -13.94 -8.85
C LEU A 171 -26.45 -14.64 -7.72
N GLY A 172 -27.67 -14.19 -7.39
CA GLY A 172 -28.46 -14.76 -6.31
C GLY A 172 -27.71 -14.81 -4.97
N GLY A 173 -27.84 -15.93 -4.24
CA GLY A 173 -27.26 -16.17 -2.91
C GLY A 173 -25.87 -16.84 -2.87
N LEU A 174 -25.33 -17.24 -4.03
CA LEU A 174 -24.03 -17.92 -4.18
C LEU A 174 -23.90 -19.26 -3.41
N ASP A 175 -25.01 -19.97 -3.17
CA ASP A 175 -25.00 -21.17 -2.31
C ASP A 175 -24.09 -22.30 -2.85
N ASP A 176 -24.06 -22.49 -4.16
CA ASP A 176 -23.20 -23.48 -4.85
C ASP A 176 -21.90 -22.88 -5.40
N PHE A 177 -21.51 -21.68 -4.95
CA PHE A 177 -20.35 -21.00 -5.51
C PHE A 177 -19.04 -21.68 -5.09
N GLU A 178 -18.24 -22.04 -6.10
CA GLU A 178 -16.91 -22.61 -5.94
C GLU A 178 -15.92 -22.03 -6.95
N ILE A 179 -14.66 -21.91 -6.54
CA ILE A 179 -13.59 -21.31 -7.34
C ILE A 179 -12.30 -22.12 -7.26
N PRO A 180 -11.47 -22.11 -8.30
CA PRO A 180 -10.10 -22.62 -8.21
C PRO A 180 -9.33 -21.91 -7.10
N SER A 181 -8.57 -22.67 -6.31
CA SER A 181 -7.91 -22.15 -5.11
C SER A 181 -6.67 -23.00 -4.81
N ARG A 182 -5.56 -22.73 -5.52
CA ARG A 182 -4.34 -23.55 -5.38
C ARG A 182 -3.77 -23.43 -3.97
N VAL A 183 -3.29 -24.53 -3.39
CA VAL A 183 -2.53 -24.49 -2.13
C VAL A 183 -1.05 -24.31 -2.47
N VAL A 184 -0.49 -23.15 -2.14
CA VAL A 184 0.89 -22.76 -2.44
C VAL A 184 1.71 -22.82 -1.14
N HIS A 185 2.62 -23.79 -1.04
CA HIS A 185 3.52 -23.90 0.11
C HIS A 185 4.79 -23.07 -0.11
N LEU A 186 4.98 -22.04 0.72
CA LEU A 186 6.12 -21.12 0.65
C LEU A 186 7.08 -21.33 1.83
N PRO A 187 8.41 -21.31 1.61
CA PRO A 187 9.36 -21.30 2.71
C PRO A 187 9.31 -19.95 3.43
N LEU A 188 9.39 -19.95 4.76
CA LEU A 188 9.47 -18.75 5.57
C LEU A 188 10.67 -18.83 6.52
N SER A 189 11.59 -17.88 6.36
CA SER A 189 12.63 -17.59 7.36
C SER A 189 12.00 -16.75 8.47
N TRP A 190 11.76 -17.38 9.62
CA TRP A 190 11.21 -16.73 10.81
C TRP A 190 12.27 -15.85 11.47
N LYS A 191 11.92 -14.63 11.90
CA LYS A 191 12.88 -13.69 12.50
C LYS A 191 14.10 -13.44 11.60
N ASP A 192 13.88 -13.31 10.29
CA ASP A 192 14.96 -13.10 9.31
C ASP A 192 15.79 -11.84 9.62
N PRO A 193 17.14 -11.86 9.54
CA PRO A 193 17.96 -10.69 9.85
C PRO A 193 17.61 -9.43 9.06
N ALA A 194 17.13 -9.56 7.82
CA ALA A 194 16.77 -8.41 6.99
C ALA A 194 15.58 -7.60 7.56
N ILE A 195 14.65 -8.25 8.28
CA ILE A 195 13.54 -7.51 8.90
C ILE A 195 14.02 -6.71 10.11
N TYR A 196 15.01 -7.21 10.87
CA TYR A 196 15.58 -6.50 12.01
C TYR A 196 16.44 -5.32 11.57
N GLU A 197 17.24 -5.47 10.50
CA GLU A 197 17.95 -4.33 9.89
C GLU A 197 16.97 -3.19 9.53
N THR A 198 15.78 -3.55 9.04
CA THR A 198 14.74 -2.56 8.72
C THR A 198 14.17 -1.88 9.96
N ILE A 199 13.95 -2.65 11.04
CA ILE A 199 13.42 -2.12 12.30
C ILE A 199 14.45 -1.17 12.93
N ASP A 200 15.73 -1.55 12.93
CA ASP A 200 16.83 -0.73 13.44
C ASP A 200 16.92 0.59 12.68
N LYS A 201 16.85 0.55 11.33
CA LYS A 201 16.79 1.75 10.49
C LYS A 201 15.60 2.65 10.84
N TYR A 202 14.41 2.07 11.01
CA TYR A 202 13.21 2.81 11.36
C TYR A 202 13.33 3.49 12.74
N MET A 203 13.87 2.79 13.73
CA MET A 203 14.09 3.38 15.06
C MET A 203 15.11 4.51 15.00
N ALA A 204 16.20 4.34 14.27
CA ALA A 204 17.26 5.35 14.18
C ALA A 204 16.83 6.65 13.47
N SER A 205 15.93 6.57 12.48
CA SER A 205 15.64 7.69 11.57
C SER A 205 14.21 8.22 11.63
N VAL A 206 13.26 7.44 12.14
CA VAL A 206 11.84 7.76 12.03
C VAL A 206 11.18 7.85 13.40
N ARG A 207 11.22 6.76 14.18
CA ARG A 207 10.52 6.68 15.46
C ARG A 207 11.05 5.53 16.31
N ASP A 208 11.93 5.84 17.26
CA ASP A 208 12.51 4.91 18.21
C ASP A 208 11.54 4.46 19.31
N ASP A 209 10.58 5.32 19.68
CA ASP A 209 9.61 5.10 20.75
C ASP A 209 8.34 4.35 20.33
N ALA A 210 8.30 3.79 19.11
CA ALA A 210 7.08 3.18 18.59
C ALA A 210 6.68 1.91 19.38
N PRO A 211 5.39 1.69 19.71
CA PRO A 211 4.97 0.54 20.53
C PRO A 211 5.26 -0.85 19.95
N TRP A 212 5.51 -0.91 18.64
CA TRP A 212 5.86 -2.13 17.90
C TRP A 212 7.37 -2.35 17.75
N CYS A 213 8.19 -1.43 18.25
CA CYS A 213 9.64 -1.52 18.29
C CYS A 213 10.09 -1.90 19.72
N PRO A 214 11.23 -2.60 19.88
CA PRO A 214 12.13 -3.08 18.84
C PRO A 214 11.74 -4.44 18.23
N ASP A 215 10.69 -5.11 18.73
CA ASP A 215 10.29 -6.43 18.23
C ASP A 215 8.80 -6.47 17.84
N ASN A 216 8.55 -6.57 16.54
CA ASN A 216 7.23 -6.67 15.95
C ASN A 216 6.48 -7.95 16.36
N ILE A 217 7.18 -9.06 16.57
CA ILE A 217 6.58 -10.35 16.95
C ILE A 217 6.09 -10.28 18.40
N GLU A 218 6.89 -9.69 19.29
CA GLU A 218 6.47 -9.41 20.66
C GLU A 218 5.26 -8.46 20.68
N PHE A 219 5.25 -7.44 19.81
CA PHE A 219 4.08 -6.59 19.65
C PHE A 219 2.84 -7.37 19.19
N ILE A 220 2.97 -8.22 18.17
CA ILE A 220 1.89 -9.09 17.69
C ILE A 220 1.36 -9.98 18.83
N ARG A 221 2.25 -10.58 19.62
CA ARG A 221 1.87 -11.40 20.78
C ARG A 221 1.02 -10.57 21.76
N ARG A 222 1.54 -9.42 22.18
CA ARG A 222 0.95 -8.58 23.22
C ARG A 222 -0.41 -8.01 22.82
N ILE A 223 -0.52 -7.47 21.60
CA ILE A 223 -1.78 -6.87 21.10
C ILE A 223 -2.88 -7.91 20.83
N ASN A 224 -2.51 -9.19 20.63
CA ASN A 224 -3.45 -10.29 20.43
C ASN A 224 -3.75 -11.09 21.71
N GLY A 225 -3.09 -10.79 22.83
CA GLY A 225 -3.31 -11.49 24.11
C GLY A 225 -2.79 -12.92 24.12
N LEU A 226 -1.73 -13.19 23.36
CA LEU A 226 -1.10 -14.50 23.29
C LEU A 226 -0.11 -14.71 24.43
N ALA A 227 0.03 -15.97 24.89
CA ALA A 227 0.86 -16.29 26.04
C ALA A 227 2.35 -16.23 25.73
N SER A 228 2.74 -16.56 24.49
CA SER A 228 4.15 -16.65 24.08
C SER A 228 4.36 -16.23 22.62
N GLU A 229 5.60 -15.87 22.25
CA GLU A 229 5.97 -15.69 20.85
C GLU A 229 5.83 -16.99 20.03
N ASP A 230 5.99 -18.15 20.67
CA ASP A 230 5.77 -19.45 20.04
C ASP A 230 4.30 -19.65 19.63
N ASP A 231 3.35 -19.05 20.33
CA ASP A 231 1.95 -19.03 19.90
C ASP A 231 1.78 -18.21 18.61
N VAL A 232 2.49 -17.07 18.50
CA VAL A 232 2.51 -16.28 17.25
C VAL A 232 3.08 -17.11 16.12
N ARG A 233 4.24 -17.74 16.35
CA ARG A 233 4.91 -18.61 15.38
C ARG A 233 3.99 -19.73 14.92
N ARG A 234 3.39 -20.48 15.85
CA ARG A 234 2.47 -21.58 15.55
C ARG A 234 1.29 -21.10 14.72
N ILE A 235 0.62 -20.01 15.10
CA ILE A 235 -0.52 -19.46 14.34
C ILE A 235 -0.08 -19.09 12.91
N VAL A 236 1.09 -18.48 12.73
CA VAL A 236 1.58 -18.10 11.41
C VAL A 236 1.84 -19.31 10.50
N PHE A 237 2.44 -20.37 11.03
CA PHE A 237 2.74 -21.57 10.24
C PHE A 237 1.52 -22.50 10.04
N ASP A 238 0.57 -22.53 10.98
CA ASP A 238 -0.63 -23.37 10.88
C ASP A 238 -1.73 -22.75 10.00
N ALA A 239 -1.67 -21.44 9.76
CA ALA A 239 -2.66 -20.72 8.98
C ALA A 239 -2.69 -21.11 7.49
N ARG A 240 -3.90 -21.05 6.92
CA ARG A 240 -4.14 -21.04 5.47
C ARG A 240 -4.58 -19.64 5.08
N TYR A 241 -3.72 -18.91 4.40
CA TYR A 241 -3.95 -17.53 4.01
C TYR A 241 -4.60 -17.47 2.63
N LEU A 242 -5.88 -17.10 2.56
CA LEU A 242 -6.58 -16.93 1.30
C LEU A 242 -6.18 -15.57 0.68
N VAL A 243 -5.61 -15.60 -0.51
CA VAL A 243 -5.22 -14.40 -1.27
C VAL A 243 -6.47 -13.69 -1.76
N MET A 244 -6.76 -12.53 -1.19
CA MET A 244 -7.93 -11.72 -1.55
C MET A 244 -7.62 -10.74 -2.68
N GLY A 245 -6.39 -10.29 -2.81
CA GLY A 245 -5.98 -9.34 -3.84
C GLY A 245 -4.49 -9.42 -4.12
N LEU A 246 -4.06 -8.77 -5.19
CA LEU A 246 -2.67 -8.68 -5.60
C LEU A 246 -2.33 -7.20 -5.81
N GLY A 247 -1.07 -6.83 -5.55
CA GLY A 247 -0.63 -5.43 -5.58
C GLY A 247 -0.91 -4.68 -4.28
N ASP A 248 -0.81 -5.34 -3.11
CA ASP A 248 -0.72 -4.65 -1.82
C ASP A 248 0.75 -4.67 -1.36
N VAL A 249 1.63 -3.76 -1.78
CA VAL A 249 1.34 -2.55 -2.60
C VAL A 249 1.78 -2.66 -4.07
N TYR A 250 2.75 -3.53 -4.42
CA TYR A 250 3.31 -3.60 -5.78
C TYR A 250 3.65 -5.04 -6.22
N LEU A 251 3.82 -5.23 -7.54
CA LEU A 251 4.41 -6.41 -8.18
C LEU A 251 3.89 -7.76 -7.65
N GLY A 252 2.58 -7.96 -7.66
CA GLY A 252 1.98 -9.23 -7.26
C GLY A 252 2.04 -9.53 -5.76
N ALA A 253 2.42 -8.56 -4.92
CA ALA A 253 2.33 -8.66 -3.47
C ALA A 253 0.89 -9.01 -3.06
N PRO A 254 0.65 -10.13 -2.36
CA PRO A 254 -0.69 -10.53 -1.98
C PRO A 254 -1.18 -9.67 -0.83
N VAL A 255 -2.48 -9.36 -0.82
CA VAL A 255 -3.23 -9.14 0.42
C VAL A 255 -3.99 -10.42 0.71
N ALA A 256 -3.64 -11.07 1.81
CA ALA A 256 -4.24 -12.35 2.21
C ALA A 256 -4.74 -12.30 3.65
N THR A 257 -5.67 -13.19 4.02
CA THR A 257 -6.07 -13.35 5.42
C THR A 257 -6.33 -14.82 5.72
N PRO A 258 -6.09 -15.28 6.97
CA PRO A 258 -6.44 -16.63 7.36
C PRO A 258 -7.92 -16.97 7.13
N ILE A 259 -8.16 -18.13 6.53
CA ILE A 259 -9.52 -18.70 6.36
C ILE A 259 -10.16 -18.86 7.73
N ASP A 260 -9.45 -19.50 8.66
CA ASP A 260 -9.86 -19.64 10.05
C ASP A 260 -9.77 -18.29 10.79
N PRO A 261 -10.88 -17.73 11.29
CA PRO A 261 -10.86 -16.48 12.05
C PRO A 261 -9.99 -16.51 13.31
N ARG A 262 -9.70 -17.69 13.87
CA ARG A 262 -8.82 -17.87 15.04
C ARG A 262 -7.35 -17.66 14.72
N HIS A 263 -6.98 -17.64 13.45
CA HIS A 263 -5.61 -17.37 13.01
C HIS A 263 -5.39 -15.93 12.55
N ARG A 264 -6.44 -15.10 12.52
CA ARG A 264 -6.38 -13.69 12.10
C ARG A 264 -5.77 -12.84 13.21
N LEU A 265 -4.44 -12.86 13.31
CA LEU A 265 -3.68 -11.95 14.17
C LEU A 265 -3.94 -10.51 13.70
N VAL A 266 -4.40 -9.66 14.62
CA VAL A 266 -4.72 -8.26 14.35
C VAL A 266 -3.58 -7.38 14.84
N THR A 267 -3.09 -6.49 13.99
CA THR A 267 -2.06 -5.52 14.32
C THR A 267 -2.46 -4.12 13.86
N THR A 268 -1.70 -3.11 14.27
CA THR A 268 -1.71 -1.80 13.58
C THR A 268 -0.66 -1.79 12.46
N LYS A 269 -0.87 -0.93 11.47
CA LYS A 269 0.23 -0.53 10.58
C LYS A 269 1.18 0.41 11.36
N TYR A 270 2.42 0.51 10.91
CA TYR A 270 3.39 1.49 11.38
C TYR A 270 2.81 2.91 11.23
N ASN A 271 3.12 3.77 12.20
CA ASN A 271 2.79 5.19 12.18
C ASN A 271 3.99 6.03 12.67
N PRO A 272 4.67 6.77 11.78
CA PRO A 272 4.48 6.77 10.31
C PRO A 272 4.99 5.46 9.68
N ALA A 273 4.68 5.21 8.40
CA ALA A 273 5.15 4.01 7.70
C ALA A 273 6.68 4.03 7.52
N ARG A 274 7.31 2.85 7.40
CA ARG A 274 8.74 2.74 7.08
C ARG A 274 9.01 3.24 5.67
N THR A 275 10.16 3.84 5.47
CA THR A 275 10.62 4.31 4.16
C THR A 275 11.30 3.20 3.35
N TRP A 276 11.88 2.20 4.02
CA TRP A 276 12.45 1.01 3.40
C TRP A 276 11.89 -0.28 4.01
N THR A 277 11.83 -1.34 3.20
CA THR A 277 11.41 -2.70 3.55
C THR A 277 12.02 -3.63 2.51
N PRO A 278 12.69 -4.73 2.91
CA PRO A 278 13.36 -5.61 1.96
C PRO A 278 12.35 -6.42 1.15
N GLU A 279 12.79 -6.80 -0.05
CA GLU A 279 12.00 -7.62 -0.96
C GLU A 279 11.59 -8.94 -0.29
N ASN A 280 10.30 -9.23 -0.38
CA ASN A 280 9.61 -10.42 0.13
C ASN A 280 9.72 -10.61 1.65
N ALA A 281 9.91 -9.51 2.38
CA ALA A 281 9.50 -9.49 3.77
C ALA A 281 8.02 -9.90 3.87
N VAL A 282 7.68 -10.59 4.94
CA VAL A 282 6.32 -11.00 5.26
C VAL A 282 5.87 -10.20 6.46
N GLY A 283 4.69 -9.58 6.36
CA GLY A 283 4.16 -8.79 7.45
C GLY A 283 2.65 -8.89 7.61
N ILE A 284 2.19 -8.51 8.81
CA ILE A 284 0.78 -8.48 9.21
C ILE A 284 0.38 -7.03 9.52
N GLY A 285 -0.68 -6.55 8.89
CA GLY A 285 -1.21 -5.20 9.05
C GLY A 285 -2.73 -5.23 9.14
N GLY A 286 -3.29 -4.84 10.28
CA GLY A 286 -4.68 -5.20 10.56
C GLY A 286 -4.79 -6.71 10.68
N ALA A 287 -5.81 -7.32 10.07
CA ALA A 287 -5.97 -8.77 9.97
C ALA A 287 -5.42 -9.36 8.65
N TYR A 288 -4.60 -8.60 7.93
CA TYR A 288 -4.10 -8.94 6.60
C TYR A 288 -2.62 -9.31 6.64
N LEU A 289 -2.25 -10.31 5.86
CA LEU A 289 -0.88 -10.67 5.53
C LEU A 289 -0.49 -10.10 4.18
N CYS A 290 0.73 -9.58 4.09
CA CYS A 290 1.38 -9.12 2.88
C CYS A 290 2.75 -9.80 2.70
N VAL A 291 3.13 -10.03 1.44
CA VAL A 291 4.51 -10.34 1.04
C VAL A 291 4.99 -9.23 0.09
N TYR A 292 5.97 -8.44 0.50
CA TYR A 292 6.43 -7.28 -0.27
C TYR A 292 7.04 -7.74 -1.61
N GLY A 293 6.46 -7.35 -2.74
CA GLY A 293 6.89 -7.82 -4.07
C GLY A 293 8.21 -7.21 -4.57
N MET A 294 8.62 -6.09 -3.97
CA MET A 294 9.85 -5.35 -4.24
C MET A 294 10.33 -4.66 -2.96
N GLU A 295 11.55 -4.15 -2.97
CA GLU A 295 12.02 -3.22 -1.94
C GLU A 295 11.25 -1.90 -2.03
N GLY A 296 10.94 -1.29 -0.88
CA GLY A 296 10.25 0.00 -0.84
C GLY A 296 9.60 0.30 0.51
N PRO A 297 8.77 1.35 0.60
CA PRO A 297 8.10 1.72 1.85
C PRO A 297 7.08 0.67 2.29
N GLY A 298 6.88 0.53 3.60
CA GLY A 298 6.03 -0.52 4.15
C GLY A 298 5.48 -0.20 5.52
N GLY A 299 4.23 -0.64 5.77
CA GLY A 299 3.51 -0.36 7.01
C GLY A 299 3.19 -1.59 7.85
N TYR A 300 3.40 -2.81 7.36
CA TYR A 300 2.96 -4.03 8.05
C TYR A 300 3.99 -4.46 9.09
N GLN A 301 3.54 -5.09 10.18
CA GLN A 301 4.40 -5.63 11.24
C GLN A 301 5.11 -6.90 10.75
N PHE A 302 6.42 -6.98 10.88
CA PHE A 302 7.18 -8.10 10.32
C PHE A 302 7.02 -9.40 11.11
N VAL A 303 7.08 -10.53 10.39
CA VAL A 303 7.20 -11.88 10.97
C VAL A 303 8.39 -12.67 10.41
N GLY A 304 8.83 -12.34 9.19
CA GLY A 304 9.92 -13.05 8.53
C GLY A 304 10.11 -12.65 7.07
N ARG A 305 10.76 -13.51 6.29
CA ARG A 305 11.01 -13.31 4.85
C ARG A 305 10.78 -14.60 4.05
N THR A 306 10.33 -14.47 2.81
CA THR A 306 10.01 -15.60 1.92
C THR A 306 10.61 -15.42 0.52
N LEU A 307 10.11 -16.18 -0.46
CA LEU A 307 10.50 -16.16 -1.86
C LEU A 307 9.90 -14.99 -2.64
N GLN A 308 10.41 -14.81 -3.86
CA GLN A 308 9.98 -13.80 -4.81
C GLN A 308 8.55 -14.02 -5.30
N MET A 309 7.68 -13.04 -5.11
CA MET A 309 6.31 -13.05 -5.66
C MET A 309 6.26 -12.68 -7.14
N TRP A 310 7.36 -12.14 -7.68
CA TRP A 310 7.45 -11.58 -9.02
C TRP A 310 8.73 -12.04 -9.74
N ASN A 311 8.60 -12.42 -11.01
CA ASN A 311 9.71 -12.71 -11.92
C ASN A 311 9.56 -11.86 -13.18
N ARG A 312 10.33 -10.76 -13.23
CA ARG A 312 10.27 -9.78 -14.31
C ARG A 312 10.75 -10.35 -15.66
N TRP A 313 11.73 -11.25 -15.62
CA TRP A 313 12.54 -11.55 -16.80
C TRP A 313 12.34 -12.95 -17.37
N ARG A 314 11.86 -13.90 -16.56
CA ARG A 314 11.80 -15.31 -16.95
C ARG A 314 10.41 -15.91 -16.74
N GLN A 315 10.06 -16.82 -17.63
CA GLN A 315 8.98 -17.76 -17.42
C GLN A 315 9.59 -19.07 -16.87
N THR A 316 9.03 -19.57 -15.77
CA THR A 316 9.40 -20.87 -15.16
C THR A 316 8.12 -21.72 -15.03
N ALA A 317 8.10 -22.81 -14.25
CA ALA A 317 6.83 -23.54 -14.09
C ALA A 317 5.85 -22.80 -13.16
N GLU A 318 6.38 -21.93 -12.29
CA GLU A 318 5.61 -21.17 -11.32
C GLU A 318 5.21 -19.78 -11.87
N PHE A 319 6.00 -19.26 -12.82
CA PHE A 319 5.72 -18.03 -13.57
C PHE A 319 5.35 -18.38 -15.02
N THR A 320 4.06 -18.63 -15.27
CA THR A 320 3.56 -19.18 -16.55
C THR A 320 2.54 -18.27 -17.24
N GLY A 321 2.36 -18.49 -18.54
CA GLY A 321 1.33 -17.81 -19.35
C GLY A 321 1.60 -16.33 -19.56
N GLY A 322 2.87 -15.93 -19.65
CA GLY A 322 3.30 -14.55 -19.81
C GLY A 322 3.14 -13.69 -18.54
N ARG A 323 2.72 -14.31 -17.43
CA ARG A 323 2.45 -13.59 -16.17
C ARG A 323 3.71 -13.58 -15.29
N PRO A 324 4.19 -12.40 -14.88
CA PRO A 324 5.35 -12.29 -13.99
C PRO A 324 5.01 -12.49 -12.51
N TRP A 325 3.74 -12.54 -12.10
CA TRP A 325 3.35 -12.75 -10.70
C TRP A 325 3.09 -14.23 -10.39
N LEU A 326 3.46 -14.68 -9.17
CA LEU A 326 3.33 -16.07 -8.72
C LEU A 326 1.89 -16.45 -8.32
N LEU A 327 1.29 -15.63 -7.45
CA LEU A 327 0.02 -15.94 -6.80
C LEU A 327 -1.17 -15.55 -7.68
N ARG A 328 -2.33 -16.14 -7.45
CA ARG A 328 -3.61 -15.83 -8.10
C ARG A 328 -4.63 -15.47 -7.03
N PHE A 329 -5.73 -14.83 -7.45
CA PHE A 329 -6.85 -14.64 -6.53
C PHE A 329 -7.28 -16.00 -5.99
N PHE A 330 -7.49 -16.03 -4.68
CA PHE A 330 -7.94 -17.18 -3.91
C PHE A 330 -6.96 -18.35 -3.83
N ASP A 331 -5.69 -18.18 -4.22
CA ASP A 331 -4.66 -19.12 -3.76
C ASP A 331 -4.66 -19.16 -2.21
N GLN A 332 -4.37 -20.32 -1.66
CA GLN A 332 -4.18 -20.56 -0.24
C GLN A 332 -2.68 -20.67 0.04
N VAL A 333 -2.08 -19.61 0.58
CA VAL A 333 -0.68 -19.63 1.00
C VAL A 333 -0.57 -20.37 2.33
N ARG A 334 0.39 -21.29 2.40
CA ARG A 334 0.83 -21.95 3.64
C ARG A 334 2.33 -21.81 3.76
N PHE A 335 2.82 -21.53 4.96
CA PHE A 335 4.26 -21.44 5.20
C PHE A 335 4.82 -22.74 5.76
N PHE A 336 6.06 -23.02 5.42
CA PHE A 336 6.88 -24.02 6.13
C PHE A 336 8.21 -23.38 6.57
N PRO A 337 8.73 -23.74 7.74
CA PRO A 337 9.91 -23.07 8.29
C PRO A 337 11.17 -23.48 7.51
N VAL A 338 12.04 -22.49 7.27
CA VAL A 338 13.42 -22.68 6.80
C VAL A 338 14.34 -21.75 7.57
N SER A 339 15.63 -22.06 7.60
CA SER A 339 16.67 -21.14 8.09
C SER A 339 16.95 -20.01 7.10
N THR A 340 17.59 -18.94 7.57
CA THR A 340 18.03 -17.82 6.72
C THR A 340 18.94 -18.26 5.58
N SER A 341 19.90 -19.16 5.84
CA SER A 341 20.84 -19.65 4.83
C SER A 341 20.17 -20.55 3.79
N GLU A 342 19.23 -21.40 4.21
CA GLU A 342 18.38 -22.16 3.30
C GLU A 342 17.55 -21.23 2.42
N LEU A 343 16.90 -20.21 3.01
CA LEU A 343 16.10 -19.25 2.24
C LEU A 343 16.96 -18.50 1.20
N GLN A 344 18.18 -18.09 1.55
CA GLN A 344 19.11 -17.45 0.61
C GLN A 344 19.38 -18.33 -0.61
N THR A 345 19.63 -19.63 -0.39
CA THR A 345 19.86 -20.60 -1.47
C THR A 345 18.60 -20.75 -2.33
N LEU A 346 17.44 -20.95 -1.70
CA LEU A 346 16.16 -21.08 -2.41
C LEU A 346 15.84 -19.83 -3.26
N ARG A 347 16.09 -18.63 -2.72
CA ARG A 347 15.88 -17.35 -3.42
C ARG A 347 16.79 -17.20 -4.64
N ALA A 348 18.03 -17.67 -4.57
CA ALA A 348 18.96 -17.64 -5.71
C ALA A 348 18.54 -18.61 -6.82
N ASP A 349 17.89 -19.72 -6.48
CA ASP A 349 17.50 -20.76 -7.43
C ASP A 349 16.12 -20.57 -8.06
N PHE A 350 15.19 -19.99 -7.30
CA PHE A 350 13.78 -19.94 -7.66
C PHE A 350 13.51 -19.13 -8.94
N LEU A 351 14.07 -17.92 -9.07
CA LEU A 351 13.87 -17.09 -10.27
C LEU A 351 14.48 -17.68 -11.55
N HIS A 352 15.43 -18.62 -11.40
CA HIS A 352 16.06 -19.35 -12.50
C HIS A 352 15.38 -20.68 -12.81
N GLY A 353 14.31 -21.05 -12.08
CA GLY A 353 13.60 -22.31 -12.25
C GLY A 353 14.36 -23.53 -11.74
N ARG A 354 15.38 -23.32 -10.88
CA ARG A 354 16.16 -24.40 -10.26
C ARG A 354 15.55 -24.91 -8.95
N TYR A 355 14.52 -24.23 -8.45
CA TYR A 355 13.71 -24.67 -7.32
C TYR A 355 12.23 -24.74 -7.72
N ARG A 356 11.54 -25.80 -7.30
CA ARG A 356 10.11 -26.04 -7.55
C ARG A 356 9.31 -25.88 -6.27
N LEU A 357 8.19 -25.18 -6.36
CA LEU A 357 7.26 -25.08 -5.24
C LEU A 357 6.28 -26.26 -5.22
N ASP A 358 5.88 -26.68 -4.02
CA ASP A 358 4.72 -27.57 -3.83
C ASP A 358 3.44 -26.73 -3.98
N ILE A 359 2.89 -26.74 -5.20
CA ILE A 359 1.63 -26.12 -5.57
C ILE A 359 0.63 -27.24 -5.89
N ARG A 360 -0.47 -27.29 -5.14
CA ARG A 360 -1.52 -28.30 -5.31
C ARG A 360 -2.80 -27.65 -5.78
N GLU A 361 -3.40 -28.20 -6.83
CA GLU A 361 -4.72 -27.77 -7.28
C GLU A 361 -5.78 -28.16 -6.24
N ASP A 362 -6.65 -27.20 -5.91
CA ASP A 362 -7.74 -27.36 -4.94
C ASP A 362 -8.87 -26.39 -5.30
N ARG A 363 -10.00 -26.48 -4.61
CA ARG A 363 -11.17 -25.62 -4.82
C ARG A 363 -11.66 -25.05 -3.50
N PHE A 364 -12.00 -23.76 -3.50
CA PHE A 364 -12.65 -23.12 -2.37
C PHE A 364 -14.16 -23.12 -2.62
N ARG A 365 -14.93 -23.74 -1.72
CA ARG A 365 -16.39 -23.81 -1.78
C ARG A 365 -17.00 -22.97 -0.67
N LEU A 366 -17.90 -22.05 -1.03
CA LEU A 366 -18.51 -21.16 -0.05
C LEU A 366 -19.36 -21.93 0.98
N ALA A 367 -20.08 -22.96 0.55
CA ALA A 367 -20.85 -23.83 1.45
C ALA A 367 -19.97 -24.51 2.53
N ASP A 368 -18.78 -24.98 2.16
CA ASP A 368 -17.84 -25.59 3.11
C ASP A 368 -17.30 -24.57 4.12
N TYR A 369 -17.03 -23.35 3.67
CA TYR A 369 -16.62 -22.25 4.54
C TYR A 369 -17.72 -21.86 5.53
N ARG A 370 -18.97 -21.71 5.07
CA ARG A 370 -20.13 -21.42 5.92
C ARG A 370 -20.32 -22.50 7.00
N ARG A 371 -20.23 -23.78 6.61
CA ARG A 371 -20.28 -24.91 7.55
C ARG A 371 -19.15 -24.86 8.57
N PHE A 372 -17.91 -24.63 8.12
CA PHE A 372 -16.76 -24.48 9.01
C PHE A 372 -16.97 -23.38 10.06
N LEU A 373 -17.50 -22.22 9.65
CA LEU A 373 -17.80 -21.13 10.59
C LEU A 373 -18.87 -21.51 11.61
N ALA A 374 -19.92 -22.20 11.19
CA ALA A 374 -20.99 -22.66 12.08
C ALA A 374 -20.46 -23.68 13.10
N ASP A 375 -19.71 -24.69 12.62
CA ASP A 375 -19.16 -25.77 13.46
C ASP A 375 -18.14 -25.27 14.49
N ASN A 376 -17.50 -24.12 14.22
CA ASN A 376 -16.45 -23.53 15.08
C ASN A 376 -16.87 -22.22 15.74
N ALA A 377 -18.16 -21.86 15.73
CA ALA A 377 -18.65 -20.54 16.12
C ALA A 377 -18.20 -20.13 17.54
N ASP A 378 -18.32 -21.03 18.52
CA ASP A 378 -17.97 -20.77 19.91
C ASP A 378 -16.47 -20.53 20.09
N GLY A 379 -15.62 -21.36 19.45
CA GLY A 379 -14.16 -21.21 19.49
C GLY A 379 -13.70 -19.91 18.82
N ILE A 380 -14.33 -19.53 17.70
CA ILE A 380 -14.08 -18.26 17.02
C ILE A 380 -14.49 -17.08 17.92
N ALA A 381 -15.65 -17.15 18.57
CA ALA A 381 -16.15 -16.11 19.46
C ALA A 381 -15.24 -15.92 20.68
N ALA A 382 -14.81 -17.01 21.31
CA ALA A 382 -13.88 -17.00 22.44
C ALA A 382 -12.55 -16.34 22.06
N PHE A 383 -11.93 -16.77 20.95
CA PHE A 383 -10.68 -16.19 20.46
C PHE A 383 -10.80 -14.68 20.21
N ARG A 384 -11.86 -14.25 19.49
CA ARG A 384 -12.11 -12.83 19.20
C ARG A 384 -12.39 -12.00 20.45
N SER A 385 -12.97 -12.60 21.49
CA SER A 385 -13.19 -11.90 22.76
C SER A 385 -11.85 -11.58 23.43
N THR A 386 -10.97 -12.57 23.58
CA THR A 386 -9.62 -12.41 24.15
C THR A 386 -8.81 -11.39 23.36
N GLN A 387 -8.79 -11.51 22.03
CA GLN A 387 -8.06 -10.59 21.16
C GLN A 387 -8.56 -9.14 21.31
N ARG A 388 -9.87 -8.90 21.36
CA ARG A 388 -10.43 -7.55 21.52
C ARG A 388 -10.07 -6.92 22.87
N GLN A 389 -10.09 -7.71 23.95
CA GLN A 389 -9.69 -7.25 25.27
C GLN A 389 -8.20 -6.86 25.29
N ALA A 390 -7.34 -7.70 24.71
CA ALA A 390 -5.90 -7.42 24.60
C ALA A 390 -5.61 -6.18 23.75
N PHE A 391 -6.29 -6.04 22.61
CA PHE A 391 -6.16 -4.88 21.73
C PHE A 391 -6.58 -3.57 22.45
N ALA A 392 -7.69 -3.60 23.19
CA ALA A 392 -8.13 -2.45 23.97
C ALA A 392 -7.12 -2.09 25.08
N ALA A 393 -6.62 -3.08 25.82
CA ALA A 393 -5.61 -2.87 26.86
C ALA A 393 -4.29 -2.33 26.29
N GLU A 394 -3.88 -2.79 25.10
CA GLU A 394 -2.70 -2.28 24.41
C GLU A 394 -2.87 -0.82 23.98
N ARG A 395 -4.02 -0.46 23.42
CA ARG A 395 -4.31 0.94 23.06
C ARG A 395 -4.34 1.87 24.27
N GLU A 396 -4.86 1.40 25.40
CA GLU A 396 -4.88 2.17 26.65
C GLU A 396 -3.45 2.41 27.17
N ARG A 397 -2.57 1.40 27.10
CA ARG A 397 -1.14 1.59 27.43
C ARG A 397 -0.50 2.68 26.59
N TRP A 398 -0.78 2.74 25.29
CA TRP A 398 -0.24 3.78 24.40
C TRP A 398 -0.74 5.18 24.74
N ALA A 399 -1.99 5.29 25.17
CA ALA A 399 -2.55 6.57 25.60
C ALA A 399 -1.84 7.05 26.87
N GLN A 400 -1.60 6.14 27.82
CA GLN A 400 -0.92 6.44 29.09
C GLN A 400 0.57 6.76 28.93
N SER A 401 1.25 6.14 27.96
CA SER A 401 2.67 6.39 27.67
C SER A 401 2.91 7.58 26.73
N GLY A 402 1.86 8.23 26.21
CA GLY A 402 1.97 9.32 25.23
C GLY A 402 2.26 8.86 23.80
N GLN A 403 2.42 7.56 23.55
CA GLN A 403 2.75 6.99 22.23
C GLN A 403 1.57 7.05 21.23
N ALA A 404 0.35 7.35 21.69
CA ALA A 404 -0.85 7.37 20.86
C ALA A 404 -0.88 8.54 19.84
N ASN A 405 -0.34 9.70 20.21
CA ASN A 405 -0.38 10.92 19.40
C ASN A 405 1.04 11.33 19.00
N TRP A 406 1.66 10.56 18.10
CA TRP A 406 2.95 10.93 17.56
C TRP A 406 2.82 12.08 16.57
N VAL A 407 3.59 13.14 16.81
CA VAL A 407 3.79 14.27 15.90
C VAL A 407 5.28 14.29 15.61
N SER A 408 5.67 14.28 14.34
CA SER A 408 7.08 14.37 13.99
C SER A 408 7.65 15.71 14.42
N ASP A 409 8.84 15.74 15.03
CA ASP A 409 9.60 16.98 15.23
C ASP A 409 9.90 17.70 13.89
N ALA A 410 9.89 16.96 12.77
CA ALA A 410 9.97 17.51 11.41
C ALA A 410 8.76 18.38 11.01
N ALA A 411 7.64 18.33 11.76
CA ALA A 411 6.48 19.20 11.53
C ALA A 411 6.60 20.54 12.28
N ILE A 412 7.61 20.70 13.15
CA ILE A 412 7.82 21.88 14.01
C ILE A 412 9.00 22.75 13.53
N ALA A 413 9.76 22.32 12.52
CA ALA A 413 10.74 23.17 11.88
C ALA A 413 10.05 24.19 10.95
N ASP A 414 9.46 25.22 11.57
CA ASP A 414 9.34 26.53 10.93
C ASP A 414 10.73 26.92 10.41
N ALA A 415 10.77 27.49 9.21
CA ALA A 415 12.00 27.77 8.49
C ALA A 415 12.95 28.58 9.38
N GLY A 416 13.95 27.90 9.95
CA GLY A 416 15.06 28.55 10.63
C GLY A 416 15.75 29.43 9.61
N SER A 417 15.59 30.75 9.77
CA SER A 417 16.26 31.76 8.97
C SER A 417 17.73 31.41 8.83
N ASP A 418 18.22 31.41 7.59
CA ASP A 418 19.66 31.47 7.30
C ASP A 418 20.27 32.60 8.13
N SER A 419 20.92 32.26 9.24
CA SER A 419 21.87 33.16 9.86
C SER A 419 23.05 33.28 8.91
N GLU A 420 23.48 34.51 8.59
CA GLU A 420 24.71 34.77 7.84
C GLU A 420 25.86 33.94 8.42
N VAL A 421 26.27 32.89 7.71
CA VAL A 421 27.40 32.07 8.09
C VAL A 421 28.66 32.79 7.63
N ASP A 422 29.49 33.24 8.57
CA ASP A 422 30.80 33.80 8.26
C ASP A 422 31.68 32.70 7.65
N LEU A 423 31.95 32.81 6.35
CA LEU A 423 32.68 31.81 5.57
C LEU A 423 34.18 32.14 5.59
N PRO A 424 35.04 31.20 6.01
CA PRO A 424 36.48 31.37 5.85
C PRO A 424 36.85 31.61 4.37
N GLN A 425 37.95 32.33 4.15
CA GLN A 425 38.41 32.64 2.80
C GLN A 425 38.79 31.34 2.07
N GLY A 426 38.18 31.09 0.91
CA GLY A 426 38.34 29.84 0.16
C GLY A 426 37.34 28.74 0.55
N SER A 427 36.37 29.04 1.42
CA SER A 427 35.32 28.10 1.79
C SER A 427 34.02 28.32 1.01
N ARG A 428 33.25 27.24 0.88
CA ARG A 428 31.94 27.19 0.22
C ARG A 428 30.93 26.46 1.06
N LEU A 429 29.67 26.83 0.89
CA LEU A 429 28.55 26.11 1.47
C LEU A 429 28.17 24.94 0.59
N VAL A 430 27.95 23.79 1.22
CA VAL A 430 27.25 22.67 0.61
C VAL A 430 25.82 22.72 1.14
N THR A 431 24.86 22.90 0.23
CA THR A 431 23.44 23.08 0.54
C THR A 431 22.63 21.85 0.15
N SER A 432 21.48 21.69 0.79
CA SER A 432 20.50 20.71 0.36
C SER A 432 19.78 21.18 -0.89
N HIS A 433 19.62 20.31 -1.89
CA HIS A 433 18.80 20.60 -3.07
C HIS A 433 17.31 20.28 -2.87
N VAL A 434 16.95 19.69 -1.73
CA VAL A 434 15.61 19.16 -1.44
C VAL A 434 15.18 19.46 0.00
N ALA A 435 13.88 19.45 0.27
CA ALA A 435 13.37 19.45 1.64
C ALA A 435 13.21 18.00 2.16
N GLY A 436 13.57 17.71 3.40
CA GLY A 436 13.59 16.35 3.96
C GLY A 436 14.17 16.28 5.37
N SER A 437 14.87 15.20 5.69
CA SER A 437 15.69 15.04 6.91
C SER A 437 17.10 14.56 6.56
N VAL A 438 18.07 14.78 7.45
CA VAL A 438 19.43 14.23 7.31
C VAL A 438 19.46 12.81 7.87
N TRP A 439 19.66 11.80 7.03
CA TRP A 439 19.70 10.41 7.45
C TRP A 439 21.05 10.02 8.06
N LYS A 440 22.14 10.30 7.34
CA LYS A 440 23.51 10.00 7.79
C LYS A 440 24.46 11.12 7.45
N VAL A 441 25.38 11.41 8.36
CA VAL A 441 26.54 12.24 8.10
C VAL A 441 27.74 11.30 8.00
N LEU A 442 28.38 11.27 6.84
CA LEU A 442 29.46 10.32 6.53
C LEU A 442 30.86 10.90 6.74
N VAL A 443 30.94 12.15 7.17
CA VAL A 443 32.19 12.90 7.34
C VAL A 443 32.23 13.62 8.67
N GLU A 444 33.45 13.81 9.17
CA GLU A 444 33.73 14.58 10.38
C GLU A 444 34.36 15.94 10.03
N PRO A 445 34.24 16.97 10.88
CA PRO A 445 35.06 18.17 10.78
C PRO A 445 36.56 17.81 10.68
N GLU A 446 37.31 18.62 9.95
CA GLU A 446 38.74 18.43 9.63
C GLU A 446 39.05 17.27 8.67
N GLN A 447 38.05 16.53 8.19
CA GLN A 447 38.25 15.46 7.21
C GLN A 447 38.50 16.01 5.79
N ALA A 448 39.56 15.51 5.14
CA ALA A 448 39.81 15.77 3.72
C ALA A 448 38.91 14.89 2.84
N VAL A 449 38.29 15.49 1.83
CA VAL A 449 37.34 14.84 0.91
C VAL A 449 37.69 15.15 -0.55
N LYS A 450 37.33 14.23 -1.45
CA LYS A 450 37.47 14.40 -2.90
C LYS A 450 36.18 14.82 -3.56
N ALA A 451 36.28 15.56 -4.66
CA ALA A 451 35.11 15.88 -5.49
C ALA A 451 34.35 14.58 -5.87
N GLY A 452 33.04 14.56 -5.60
CA GLY A 452 32.16 13.41 -5.80
C GLY A 452 32.01 12.50 -4.58
N GLU A 453 32.83 12.65 -3.53
CA GLU A 453 32.72 11.86 -2.30
C GLU A 453 31.44 12.21 -1.54
N VAL A 454 30.72 11.21 -1.03
CA VAL A 454 29.44 11.44 -0.35
C VAL A 454 29.67 11.97 1.05
N LEU A 455 29.16 13.18 1.32
CA LEU A 455 29.34 13.88 2.59
C LEU A 455 28.24 13.52 3.60
N CYS A 456 27.00 13.54 3.14
CA CYS A 456 25.84 13.12 3.92
C CYS A 456 24.77 12.54 3.00
N ILE A 457 23.81 11.84 3.59
CA ILE A 457 22.65 11.30 2.89
C ILE A 457 21.40 11.92 3.49
N LEU A 458 20.57 12.51 2.64
CA LEU A 458 19.28 13.06 3.01
C LEU A 458 18.18 12.04 2.73
N GLU A 459 17.11 12.07 3.51
CA GLU A 459 15.87 11.39 3.20
C GLU A 459 14.83 12.44 2.77
N SER A 460 14.42 12.40 1.51
CA SER A 460 13.36 13.27 0.98
C SER A 460 12.44 12.46 0.09
N MET A 461 11.13 12.68 0.22
CA MET A 461 10.12 11.98 -0.59
C MET A 461 10.29 10.44 -0.59
N LYS A 462 10.76 9.86 0.52
CA LYS A 462 11.07 8.42 0.70
C LYS A 462 12.22 7.91 -0.16
N MET A 463 13.10 8.80 -0.59
CA MET A 463 14.34 8.47 -1.28
C MET A 463 15.54 8.93 -0.47
N GLU A 464 16.60 8.13 -0.51
CA GLU A 464 17.92 8.51 -0.09
C GLU A 464 18.58 9.36 -1.18
N ILE A 465 19.05 10.55 -0.83
CA ILE A 465 19.68 11.50 -1.73
C ILE A 465 21.06 11.81 -1.18
N SER A 466 22.09 11.33 -1.86
CA SER A 466 23.48 11.61 -1.53
C SER A 466 23.84 13.05 -1.85
N VAL A 467 24.37 13.77 -0.86
CA VAL A 467 24.98 15.09 -1.05
C VAL A 467 26.48 14.88 -1.20
N ALA A 468 26.98 15.08 -2.41
CA ALA A 468 28.37 14.86 -2.76
C ALA A 468 29.22 16.12 -2.56
N ALA A 469 30.51 15.92 -2.27
CA ALA A 469 31.51 16.94 -2.21
C ALA A 469 31.67 17.56 -3.61
N PRO A 470 31.49 18.86 -3.75
CA PRO A 470 31.51 19.50 -5.06
C PRO A 470 32.92 19.87 -5.56
N ALA A 471 33.93 19.78 -4.69
CA ALA A 471 35.34 20.00 -4.98
C ALA A 471 36.21 19.20 -4.00
N ASP A 472 37.50 19.10 -4.29
CA ASP A 472 38.49 18.63 -3.32
C ASP A 472 38.63 19.67 -2.20
N GLY A 473 38.65 19.23 -0.94
CA GLY A 473 38.72 20.16 0.18
C GLY A 473 38.78 19.49 1.54
N VAL A 474 38.65 20.29 2.58
CA VAL A 474 38.56 19.86 3.98
C VAL A 474 37.23 20.34 4.57
N VAL A 475 36.50 19.44 5.23
CA VAL A 475 35.26 19.78 5.93
C VAL A 475 35.59 20.69 7.11
N ASP A 476 35.18 21.96 7.08
CA ASP A 476 35.45 22.91 8.18
C ASP A 476 34.53 22.61 9.36
N ARG A 477 33.22 22.56 9.09
CA ARG A 477 32.20 22.27 10.11
C ARG A 477 30.90 21.78 9.50
N LEU A 478 30.18 20.98 10.28
CA LEU A 478 28.84 20.51 9.99
C LEU A 478 27.80 21.52 10.50
N LEU A 479 26.82 21.84 9.67
CA LEU A 479 25.68 22.72 9.99
C LEU A 479 24.38 21.92 10.12
N CYS A 480 24.46 20.61 9.92
CA CYS A 480 23.38 19.67 10.10
C CYS A 480 23.77 18.56 11.08
N ARG A 481 22.77 17.79 11.52
CA ARG A 481 22.94 16.62 12.38
C ARG A 481 22.05 15.49 11.88
N GLU A 482 22.45 14.25 12.11
CA GLU A 482 21.61 13.09 11.83
C GLU A 482 20.24 13.21 12.54
N GLY A 483 19.17 12.85 11.84
CA GLY A 483 17.78 13.03 12.26
C GLY A 483 17.24 14.46 12.15
N GLY A 484 18.08 15.46 11.83
CA GLY A 484 17.65 16.86 11.70
C GLY A 484 16.81 17.12 10.44
N ALA A 485 15.79 17.98 10.53
CA ALA A 485 15.02 18.43 9.37
C ALA A 485 15.86 19.36 8.47
N VAL A 486 15.62 19.31 7.16
CA VAL A 486 16.30 20.13 6.16
C VAL A 486 15.31 20.72 5.15
N SER A 487 15.49 21.99 4.78
CA SER A 487 14.76 22.66 3.69
C SER A 487 15.59 22.69 2.40
N ALA A 488 14.93 22.81 1.25
CA ALA A 488 15.65 23.07 -0.01
C ALA A 488 16.38 24.42 0.09
N GLY A 489 17.67 24.41 -0.25
CA GLY A 489 18.57 25.56 -0.11
C GLY A 489 19.28 25.65 1.25
N GLN A 490 18.88 24.87 2.26
CA GLN A 490 19.47 24.95 3.60
C GLN A 490 20.94 24.50 3.60
N ASN A 491 21.77 25.23 4.33
CA ASN A 491 23.19 24.93 4.52
C ASN A 491 23.40 23.67 5.36
N LEU A 492 24.18 22.71 4.83
CA LEU A 492 24.45 21.42 5.48
C LEU A 492 25.82 21.37 6.13
N LEU A 493 26.83 21.94 5.46
CA LEU A 493 28.21 22.03 5.95
C LEU A 493 29.00 23.10 5.20
N VAL A 494 30.15 23.44 5.77
CA VAL A 494 31.16 24.32 5.16
C VAL A 494 32.33 23.46 4.69
N LEU A 495 32.72 23.62 3.42
CA LEU A 495 33.88 22.96 2.82
C LEU A 495 34.92 24.02 2.46
N THR A 496 36.16 23.86 2.93
CA THR A 496 37.29 24.71 2.53
C THR A 496 37.98 24.06 1.34
N GLU A 497 37.96 24.71 0.18
CA GLU A 497 38.57 24.18 -1.04
C GLU A 497 40.10 24.25 -0.95
N ASN A 498 40.78 23.23 -1.51
CA ASN A 498 42.24 23.16 -1.58
C ASN A 498 42.84 23.88 -2.78
#